data_AF-A0A2T2WNQ5-F1
#
_entry.id   AF-A0A2T2WNQ5-F1
#
_cell.length_a   1.000
_cell.length_b   1.000
_cell.length_c   1.000
_cell.angle_alpha   90.00
_cell.angle_beta   90.00
_cell.angle_gamma   90.00
#
_symmetry.space_group_name_H-M   'P 1'
#
loop_
_entity.id
_entity.type
_entity.pdbx_description
1 polymer ?
#
loop_
_entity_poly.entity_id
_entity_poly.type
_entity_poly.pdbx_seq_one_letter_code
_entity_poly.pdbx_strand_id
1 'polypeptide(L)'
;MQCLLAEKPSVARDMAQTLGQPQKHDGYLTVGSDWIITWAFGHLVTLAAPEAYDPSWKQWAWTTLPLIPPGGFQLVPIAKSLPQFKIVKNLFLRH
;
A
#
# COMPACT_ATOMS: atom_id res chain seq x y z
N MET A 1 -4.93 17.75 -10.96
CA MET A 1 -4.90 16.27 -11.12
C MET A 1 -5.39 15.61 -9.84
N GLN A 2 -6.34 14.71 -9.94
CA GLN A 2 -6.86 13.89 -8.83
C GLN A 2 -6.30 12.46 -8.96
N CYS A 3 -5.93 11.86 -7.83
CA CYS A 3 -5.40 10.50 -7.78
C CYS A 3 -6.43 9.53 -7.16
N LEU A 4 -6.78 8.49 -7.90
CA LEU A 4 -7.68 7.41 -7.46
C LEU A 4 -6.85 6.16 -7.18
N LEU A 5 -7.10 5.53 -6.03
CA LEU A 5 -6.47 4.27 -5.61
C LEU A 5 -7.51 3.16 -5.60
N ALA A 6 -7.34 2.15 -6.47
CA ALA A 6 -8.13 0.93 -6.46
C ALA A 6 -7.48 -0.19 -5.64
N GLU A 7 -8.23 -1.22 -5.26
CA GLU A 7 -7.69 -2.37 -4.50
C GLU A 7 -6.83 -3.32 -5.37
N LYS A 8 -7.12 -3.39 -6.67
CA LYS A 8 -6.49 -4.31 -7.62
C LYS A 8 -6.45 -3.75 -9.04
N PRO A 9 -5.53 -4.23 -9.91
CA PRO A 9 -5.36 -3.70 -11.26
C PRO A 9 -6.60 -3.78 -12.16
N SER A 10 -7.46 -4.79 -11.98
CA SER A 10 -8.67 -4.93 -12.80
C SER A 10 -9.64 -3.78 -12.54
N VAL A 11 -9.89 -3.46 -11.27
CA VAL A 11 -10.79 -2.37 -10.87
C VAL A 11 -10.28 -1.03 -11.36
N ALA A 12 -8.97 -0.78 -11.30
CA ALA A 12 -8.37 0.44 -11.85
C ALA A 12 -8.59 0.57 -13.36
N ARG A 13 -8.51 -0.52 -14.12
CA ARG A 13 -8.78 -0.51 -15.57
C ARG A 13 -10.23 -0.20 -15.88
N ASP A 14 -11.16 -0.83 -15.15
CA ASP A 14 -12.60 -0.61 -15.36
C ASP A 14 -12.97 0.86 -15.06
N MET A 15 -12.42 1.42 -13.97
CA MET A 15 -12.57 2.85 -13.66
C MET A 15 -12.01 3.75 -14.76
N ALA A 16 -10.79 3.45 -15.24
CA ALA A 16 -10.12 4.27 -16.24
C ALA A 16 -10.82 4.25 -17.61
N GLN A 17 -11.36 3.10 -18.01
CA GLN A 17 -12.17 2.97 -19.23
C GLN A 17 -13.47 3.76 -19.15
N THR A 18 -14.09 3.82 -17.97
CA THR A 18 -15.32 4.61 -17.76
C THR A 18 -15.05 6.12 -17.84
N LEU A 19 -13.87 6.55 -17.38
CA LEU A 19 -13.49 7.97 -17.38
C LEU A 19 -13.02 8.48 -18.74
N GLY A 20 -12.66 7.61 -19.69
CA GLY A 20 -12.24 8.01 -21.03
C GLY A 20 -11.20 7.08 -21.65
N GLN A 21 -10.18 7.65 -22.31
CA GLN A 21 -9.10 6.89 -22.95
C GLN A 21 -7.88 6.80 -22.01
N PRO A 22 -7.64 5.66 -21.36
CA PRO A 22 -6.51 5.53 -20.44
C PRO A 22 -5.18 5.38 -21.17
N GLN A 23 -4.19 6.14 -20.71
CA GLN A 23 -2.77 5.96 -21.02
C GLN A 23 -2.13 5.12 -19.93
N LYS A 24 -1.34 4.11 -20.31
CA LYS A 24 -0.74 3.15 -19.38
C LYS A 24 0.67 3.57 -18.98
N HIS A 25 0.94 3.52 -17.68
CA HIS A 25 2.26 3.71 -17.09
C HIS A 25 2.63 2.52 -16.20
N ASP A 26 3.84 2.54 -15.64
CA ASP A 26 4.25 1.54 -14.66
C ASP A 26 3.54 1.78 -13.32
N GLY A 27 2.60 0.88 -12.99
CA GLY A 27 1.83 0.91 -11.73
C GLY A 27 0.67 1.91 -11.65
N TYR A 28 0.34 2.62 -12.72
CA TYR A 28 -0.84 3.51 -12.78
C TYR A 28 -1.30 3.78 -14.22
N LEU A 29 -2.48 4.38 -14.36
CA LEU A 29 -3.07 4.87 -15.60
C LEU A 29 -3.31 6.37 -15.48
N THR A 30 -3.33 7.07 -16.61
CA THR A 30 -3.80 8.46 -16.66
C THR A 30 -4.95 8.60 -17.64
N VAL A 31 -5.94 9.41 -17.31
CA VAL A 31 -7.08 9.69 -18.20
C VAL A 31 -7.24 11.20 -18.31
N GLY A 32 -7.04 11.71 -19.54
CA GLY A 32 -6.99 13.15 -19.79
C GLY A 32 -5.89 13.85 -18.98
N SER A 33 -6.09 15.14 -18.71
CA SER A 33 -5.23 15.95 -17.84
C SER A 33 -5.56 15.83 -16.35
N ASP A 34 -6.67 15.17 -16.01
CA ASP A 34 -7.29 15.38 -14.70
C ASP A 34 -7.12 14.18 -13.78
N TRP A 35 -6.96 12.96 -14.32
CA TRP A 35 -7.03 11.74 -13.52
C TRP A 35 -5.75 10.91 -13.59
N ILE A 36 -5.27 10.52 -12.40
CA ILE A 36 -4.30 9.45 -12.19
C ILE A 36 -5.03 8.31 -11.47
N ILE A 37 -4.93 7.09 -11.97
CA ILE A 37 -5.60 5.91 -11.40
C ILE A 37 -4.54 4.85 -11.13
N THR A 38 -4.26 4.59 -9.87
CA THR A 38 -3.32 3.56 -9.42
C THR A 38 -4.07 2.47 -8.65
N TRP A 39 -3.37 1.42 -8.25
CA TRP A 39 -3.96 0.31 -7.53
C TRP A 39 -3.01 -0.26 -6.47
N ALA A 40 -3.61 -0.94 -5.51
CA ALA A 40 -2.91 -1.86 -4.63
C ALA A 40 -2.87 -3.28 -5.23
N PHE A 41 -2.18 -4.18 -4.54
CA PHE A 41 -2.24 -5.63 -4.79
C PHE A 41 -2.78 -6.32 -3.52
N GLY A 42 -3.99 -5.93 -3.11
CA GLY A 42 -4.49 -6.20 -1.76
C GLY A 42 -3.81 -5.28 -0.74
N HIS A 43 -3.29 -5.82 0.36
CA HIS A 43 -2.56 -5.02 1.35
C HIS A 43 -1.17 -4.60 0.83
N LEU A 44 -0.85 -3.31 0.92
CA LEU A 44 0.50 -2.78 0.65
C LEU A 44 1.39 -2.75 1.89
N VAL A 45 0.75 -2.75 3.06
CA VAL A 45 1.39 -2.73 4.38
C VAL A 45 0.76 -3.81 5.26
N THR A 46 1.53 -4.33 6.20
CA THR A 46 1.10 -5.30 7.21
C THR A 46 1.49 -4.79 8.59
N LEU A 47 0.99 -5.42 9.65
CA LEU A 47 1.47 -5.18 11.00
C LEU A 47 2.96 -5.53 11.11
N ALA A 48 3.71 -4.71 11.83
CA ALA A 48 5.08 -5.05 12.20
C ALA A 48 5.08 -6.31 13.07
N ALA A 49 6.11 -7.14 12.88
CA ALA A 49 6.29 -8.35 13.68
C ALA A 49 6.64 -7.98 15.14
N PRO A 50 6.35 -8.85 16.13
CA PRO A 50 6.63 -8.58 17.54
C PRO A 50 8.06 -8.12 17.82
N GLU A 51 9.05 -8.72 17.15
CA GLU A 51 10.46 -8.40 17.28
C GLU A 51 10.86 -6.99 16.81
N ALA A 52 9.99 -6.33 16.04
CA ALA A 52 10.19 -4.93 15.65
C ALA A 52 9.89 -3.96 16.82
N TYR A 53 9.08 -4.39 17.80
CA TYR A 53 8.78 -3.61 18.99
C TYR A 53 9.76 -3.92 20.13
N ASP A 54 10.05 -5.21 20.33
CA ASP A 54 11.02 -5.69 21.32
C ASP A 54 11.75 -6.93 20.75
N PRO A 55 13.07 -6.88 20.53
CA PRO A 55 13.83 -8.02 20.00
C PRO A 55 13.66 -9.32 20.80
N SER A 56 13.35 -9.24 22.10
CA SER A 56 13.08 -10.42 22.92
C SER A 56 11.82 -11.18 22.52
N TRP A 57 10.87 -10.52 21.84
CA TRP A 57 9.61 -11.11 21.38
C TRP A 57 9.74 -11.97 20.13
N LYS A 58 10.94 -12.04 19.54
CA LYS A 58 11.23 -12.96 18.44
C LYS A 58 11.00 -14.42 18.83
N GLN A 59 11.28 -14.77 20.09
CA GLN A 59 10.99 -16.08 20.65
C GLN A 59 9.76 -15.99 21.57
N TRP A 60 8.79 -16.87 21.33
CA TRP A 60 7.55 -16.88 22.10
C TRP A 60 7.74 -17.57 23.43
N ALA A 61 7.31 -16.93 24.51
CA ALA A 61 7.33 -17.48 25.87
C ALA A 61 6.07 -17.03 26.63
N TRP A 62 5.57 -17.88 27.52
CA TRP A 62 4.42 -17.53 28.37
C TRP A 62 4.67 -16.29 29.23
N THR A 63 5.92 -16.08 29.66
CA THR A 63 6.33 -14.94 30.47
C THR A 63 6.32 -13.61 29.71
N THR A 64 6.34 -13.65 28.37
CA THR A 64 6.30 -12.43 27.53
C THR A 64 4.90 -12.14 27.01
N LEU A 65 3.94 -13.05 27.21
CA LEU A 65 2.56 -12.84 26.80
C LEU A 65 1.76 -12.06 27.87
N PRO A 66 0.85 -11.17 27.45
CA PRO A 66 0.53 -10.79 26.06
C PRO A 66 1.54 -9.78 25.47
N LEU A 67 1.82 -9.92 24.16
CA LEU A 67 2.72 -9.01 23.42
C LEU A 67 1.94 -7.77 22.94
N ILE A 68 1.89 -6.73 23.77
CA ILE A 68 1.14 -5.49 23.47
C ILE A 68 2.13 -4.34 23.21
N PRO A 69 2.23 -3.82 21.96
CA PRO A 69 3.13 -2.72 21.63
C PRO A 69 2.85 -1.43 22.42
N PRO A 70 3.85 -0.83 23.11
CA PRO A 70 3.65 0.35 23.98
C PRO A 70 3.35 1.67 23.24
N GLY A 71 3.22 1.65 21.91
CA GLY A 71 2.85 2.81 21.10
C GLY A 71 1.76 2.52 20.07
N GLY A 72 1.04 1.40 20.22
CA GLY A 72 0.09 0.91 19.23
C GLY A 72 0.76 0.16 18.07
N PHE A 73 -0.08 -0.28 17.14
CA PHE A 73 0.34 -1.10 16.01
C PHE A 73 1.06 -0.29 14.95
N GLN A 74 2.29 -0.70 14.61
CA GLN A 74 3.05 -0.16 13.50
C GLN A 74 2.72 -0.90 12.20
N LEU A 75 2.68 -0.15 11.10
CA LEU A 75 2.49 -0.69 9.76
C LEU A 75 3.83 -0.69 9.00
N VAL A 76 4.18 -1.82 8.41
CA VAL A 76 5.40 -2.01 7.61
C VAL A 76 5.04 -2.41 6.18
N PRO A 77 5.73 -1.90 5.15
CA PRO A 77 5.50 -2.30 3.77
C PRO A 77 5.73 -3.80 3.55
N ILE A 78 4.84 -4.44 2.80
CA ILE A 78 5.01 -5.85 2.42
C ILE A 78 6.06 -5.91 1.31
N ALA A 79 7.14 -6.66 1.51
CA ALA A 79 8.28 -6.74 0.59
C ALA A 79 7.88 -7.02 -0.87
N LYS A 80 6.96 -7.96 -1.10
CA LYS A 80 6.43 -8.29 -2.43
C LYS A 80 5.72 -7.12 -3.11
N SER A 81 5.03 -6.29 -2.34
CA SER A 81 4.26 -5.13 -2.83
C SER A 81 5.06 -3.82 -2.83
N LEU A 82 6.30 -3.85 -2.32
CA LEU A 82 7.12 -2.67 -2.13
C LEU A 82 7.32 -1.81 -3.40
N PRO A 83 7.50 -2.40 -4.62
CA PRO A 83 7.55 -1.60 -5.84
C PRO A 83 6.29 -0.77 -6.05
N GLN A 84 5.11 -1.39 -5.92
CA GLN A 84 3.82 -0.71 -6.07
C GLN A 84 3.58 0.32 -4.96
N PHE A 85 3.93 -0.01 -3.71
CA PHE A 85 3.85 0.93 -2.59
C PHE A 85 4.65 2.20 -2.85
N LYS A 86 5.86 2.09 -3.41
CA LYS A 86 6.68 3.25 -3.78
C LYS A 86 6.01 4.10 -4.85
N ILE A 87 5.40 3.47 -5.86
CA ILE A 87 4.67 4.17 -6.93
C ILE A 87 3.49 4.94 -6.33
N VAL A 88 2.63 4.26 -5.55
CA VAL A 88 1.48 4.89 -4.88
C VAL A 88 1.95 6.05 -4.00
N LYS A 89 2.95 5.82 -3.14
CA LYS A 89 3.50 6.88 -2.27
C LYS A 89 3.96 8.10 -3.07
N ASN A 90 4.70 7.90 -4.16
CA ASN A 90 5.19 9.00 -4.98
C ASN A 90 4.06 9.75 -5.70
N LEU A 91 3.01 9.06 -6.14
CA LEU A 91 1.86 9.69 -6.78
C LEU A 91 1.07 10.59 -5.82
N PHE A 92 0.90 10.15 -4.57
CA PHE A 92 0.16 10.92 -3.55
C PHE A 92 1.00 12.04 -2.91
N LEU A 93 2.33 11.94 -2.92
CA LEU A 93 3.23 12.98 -2.39
C LEU A 93 3.63 14.04 -3.42
N ARG A 94 3.28 13.86 -4.70
CA ARG A 94 3.41 14.90 -5.72
C ARG A 94 2.36 15.98 -5.43
N HIS A 95 2.79 17.07 -4.81
CA HIS A 95 2.03 18.32 -4.70
C HIS A 95 2.00 19.04 -6.06
#